data_AF-A0A6P2DJM6-F1
#
_entry.id   AF-A0A6P2DJM6-F1
#
_cell.length_a   1.000
_cell.length_b   1.000
_cell.length_c   1.000
_cell.angle_alpha   90.00
_cell.angle_beta   90.00
_cell.angle_gamma   90.00
#
_symmetry.space_group_name_H-M   'P 1'
#
loop_
_entity.id
_entity.type
_entity.pdbx_description
1 polymer ?
#
loop_
_entity_poly.entity_id
_entity_poly.type
_entity_poly.pdbx_seq_one_letter_code
_entity_poly.pdbx_strand_id
1 'polypeptide(L)'
;MEGLIEEGKEIMQEDGAPAVVDAALIAAAQRVEHYEMAGYGCVRTFANLLGYEGAAALLQETLDEEGGADKKLTELAETVINVGAEDGGEEEGEEAAPSNGRAEPKTGRKK
;
A
#
# COMPACT_ATOMS: atom_id res chain seq x y z
N MET A 1 -4.34 19.04 2.06
CA MET A 1 -4.76 18.45 0.77
C MET A 1 -3.60 18.30 -0.21
N GLU A 2 -2.96 19.37 -0.70
CA GLU A 2 -1.89 19.28 -1.72
C GLU A 2 -0.81 18.24 -1.38
N GLY A 3 -0.24 18.27 -0.16
CA GLY A 3 0.76 17.27 0.25
C GLY A 3 0.25 15.82 0.28
N LEU A 4 -1.03 15.60 0.62
CA LEU A 4 -1.63 14.25 0.60
C LEU A 4 -1.80 13.74 -0.84
N ILE A 5 -2.11 14.65 -1.77
CA ILE A 5 -2.22 14.34 -3.19
C ILE A 5 -0.83 14.03 -3.77
N GLU A 6 0.18 14.83 -3.45
CA GLU A 6 1.55 14.56 -3.90
C GLU A 6 2.08 13.23 -3.35
N GLU A 7 1.81 12.92 -2.08
CA GLU A 7 2.14 11.62 -1.49
C GLU A 7 1.54 10.45 -2.29
N GLY A 8 0.25 10.52 -2.65
CA GLY A 8 -0.39 9.51 -3.49
C GLY A 8 0.27 9.40 -4.88
N LYS A 9 0.65 10.51 -5.50
CA LYS A 9 1.33 10.54 -6.81
C LYS A 9 2.74 9.96 -6.75
N GLU A 10 3.46 10.18 -5.65
CA GLU A 10 4.79 9.61 -5.41
C GLU A 10 4.69 8.08 -5.29
N ILE A 11 3.71 7.57 -4.52
CA ILE A 11 3.46 6.12 -4.38
C ILE A 11 3.14 5.48 -5.73
N MET A 12 2.35 6.15 -6.59
CA MET A 12 2.04 5.65 -7.94
C MET A 12 3.27 5.51 -8.85
N GLN A 13 4.40 6.12 -8.49
CA GLN A 13 5.66 6.09 -9.23
C GLN A 13 6.71 5.18 -8.57
N GLU A 14 6.44 4.60 -7.40
CA GLU A 14 7.38 3.71 -6.73
C GLU A 14 7.47 2.33 -7.39
N ASP A 15 8.69 1.80 -7.42
CA ASP A 15 8.93 0.41 -7.81
C ASP A 15 8.72 -0.50 -6.59
N GLY A 16 7.77 -1.42 -6.67
CA GLY A 16 7.48 -2.37 -5.61
C GLY A 16 6.60 -3.52 -6.08
N ALA A 17 6.46 -4.56 -5.25
CA ALA A 17 5.49 -5.61 -5.51
C ALA A 17 4.08 -4.98 -5.60
N PRO A 18 3.23 -5.37 -6.57
CA PRO A 18 1.92 -4.73 -6.76
C PRO A 18 1.08 -4.65 -5.48
N ALA A 19 1.07 -5.71 -4.66
CA ALA A 19 0.34 -5.73 -3.39
C ALA A 19 0.87 -4.71 -2.36
N VAL A 20 2.17 -4.42 -2.37
CA VAL A 20 2.78 -3.41 -1.49
C VAL A 20 2.41 -2.00 -1.94
N VAL A 21 2.43 -1.76 -3.25
CA VAL A 21 2.02 -0.47 -3.82
C VAL A 21 0.52 -0.22 -3.57
N ASP A 22 -0.33 -1.22 -3.77
CA ASP A 22 -1.76 -1.12 -3.47
C ASP A 22 -2.02 -0.82 -1.99
N ALA A 23 -1.31 -1.48 -1.07
CA ALA A 23 -1.42 -1.21 0.36
C ALA A 23 -1.00 0.25 0.70
N ALA A 24 0.06 0.75 0.07
CA ALA A 24 0.50 2.13 0.25
C ALA A 24 -0.51 3.15 -0.29
N LEU A 25 -1.10 2.88 -1.47
CA LEU A 25 -2.14 3.72 -2.06
C LEU A 25 -3.41 3.76 -1.20
N ILE A 26 -3.84 2.62 -0.67
CA ILE A 26 -4.98 2.56 0.25
C ILE A 26 -4.70 3.41 1.49
N ALA A 27 -3.52 3.27 2.09
CA ALA A 27 -3.15 4.07 3.24
C ALA A 27 -3.13 5.58 2.94
N ALA A 28 -2.66 5.98 1.75
CA ALA A 28 -2.68 7.38 1.30
C ALA A 28 -4.11 7.89 1.11
N ALA A 29 -4.98 7.10 0.49
CA ALA A 29 -6.39 7.43 0.34
C ALA A 29 -7.08 7.63 1.71
N GLN A 30 -6.84 6.74 2.68
CA GLN A 30 -7.43 6.89 4.03
C GLN A 30 -6.97 8.19 4.73
N ARG A 31 -5.73 8.65 4.50
CA ARG A 31 -5.28 9.95 5.02
C ARG A 31 -6.06 11.11 4.41
N VAL A 32 -6.42 11.01 3.13
CA VAL A 32 -7.28 12.00 2.45
C VAL A 32 -8.67 11.99 3.09
N GLU A 33 -9.32 10.83 3.21
CA GLU A 33 -10.64 10.69 3.84
C GLU A 33 -10.66 11.26 5.27
N HIS A 34 -9.63 10.97 6.07
CA HIS A 34 -9.52 11.51 7.43
C HIS A 34 -9.38 13.03 7.47
N TYR A 35 -8.66 13.62 6.51
CA TYR A 35 -8.54 15.06 6.38
C TYR A 35 -9.90 15.70 6.05
N GLU A 36 -10.66 15.06 5.16
CA GLU A 36 -11.99 15.53 4.75
C GLU A 36 -13.02 15.38 5.86
N MET A 37 -13.09 14.24 6.54
CA MET A 37 -13.96 14.04 7.69
C MET A 37 -13.71 15.08 8.79
N ALA A 38 -12.44 15.40 9.08
CA ALA A 38 -12.08 16.44 10.03
C ALA A 38 -12.56 17.83 9.57
N GLY A 39 -12.42 18.14 8.28
CA GLY A 39 -12.91 19.37 7.66
C GLY A 39 -14.42 19.50 7.73
N TYR A 40 -15.16 18.54 7.17
CA TYR A 40 -16.62 18.52 7.10
C TYR A 40 -17.25 18.51 8.49
N GLY A 41 -16.73 17.72 9.44
CA GLY A 41 -17.22 17.71 10.81
C GLY A 41 -17.11 19.08 11.50
N CYS A 42 -16.01 19.80 11.25
CA CYS A 42 -15.80 21.15 11.78
C CYS A 42 -16.78 22.16 11.15
N VAL A 43 -16.85 22.23 9.82
CA VAL A 43 -17.71 23.23 9.15
C VAL A 43 -19.20 22.93 9.32
N ARG A 44 -19.60 21.66 9.38
CA ARG A 44 -20.98 21.26 9.72
C ARG A 44 -21.34 21.72 11.12
N THR A 45 -20.39 21.70 12.06
CA THR A 45 -20.59 22.20 13.42
C THR A 45 -20.80 23.70 13.44
N PHE A 46 -20.00 24.47 12.70
CA PHE A 46 -20.22 25.90 12.59
C PHE A 46 -21.52 26.25 11.86
N ALA A 47 -21.90 25.51 10.82
CA ALA A 47 -23.18 25.71 10.14
C ALA A 47 -24.37 25.58 11.10
N ASN A 48 -24.36 24.57 11.99
CA ASN A 48 -25.38 24.44 13.04
C ASN A 48 -25.40 25.62 14.01
N LEU A 49 -24.22 26.05 14.48
CA LEU A 49 -24.12 27.18 15.43
C LEU A 49 -24.59 28.51 14.84
N LEU A 50 -24.44 28.68 13.53
CA LEU A 50 -24.85 29.88 12.79
C LEU A 50 -26.31 29.81 12.29
N GLY A 51 -27.02 28.71 12.54
CA GLY A 51 -28.41 28.52 12.08
C GLY A 51 -28.56 28.21 10.59
N TYR A 52 -27.50 27.77 9.92
CA TYR A 52 -27.52 27.38 8.51
C TYR A 52 -27.89 25.90 8.34
N GLU A 53 -29.11 25.53 8.72
CA GLU A 53 -29.56 24.13 8.77
C GLU A 53 -29.42 23.38 7.44
N GLY A 54 -29.77 24.04 6.31
CA GLY A 54 -29.63 23.43 4.99
C GLY A 54 -28.17 23.12 4.61
N ALA A 55 -27.24 24.02 4.96
CA ALA A 55 -25.82 23.78 4.74
C ALA A 55 -25.30 22.68 5.67
N ALA A 56 -25.74 22.66 6.93
CA ALA A 56 -25.35 21.60 7.87
C ALA A 56 -25.81 20.22 7.42
N ALA A 57 -27.01 20.10 6.84
CA ALA A 57 -27.52 18.85 6.29
C ALA A 57 -26.64 18.34 5.12
N LEU A 58 -26.31 19.22 4.16
CA LEU A 58 -25.44 18.86 3.03
C LEU A 58 -24.03 18.48 3.51
N LEU A 59 -23.47 19.21 4.47
CA LEU A 59 -22.15 18.89 5.02
C LEU A 59 -22.16 17.58 5.82
N GLN A 60 -23.30 17.20 6.41
CA GLN A 60 -23.46 15.91 7.08
C GLN A 60 -23.55 14.77 6.05
N GLU A 61 -24.26 14.97 4.95
CA GLU A 61 -24.31 14.01 3.84
C GLU A 61 -22.90 13.72 3.32
N THR A 62 -22.11 14.74 3.01
CA THR A 62 -20.73 14.54 2.57
C THR A 62 -19.87 13.88 3.65
N LEU A 63 -19.99 14.28 4.92
CA LEU A 63 -19.27 13.62 6.02
C LEU A 63 -19.60 12.11 6.11
N ASP A 64 -20.85 11.73 5.89
CA ASP A 64 -21.28 10.33 5.91
C ASP A 64 -20.76 9.57 4.69
N GLU A 65 -20.67 10.22 3.53
CA GLU A 65 -20.06 9.67 2.31
C GLU A 65 -18.56 9.37 2.51
N GLU A 66 -17.78 10.32 3.04
CA GLU A 66 -16.34 10.11 3.30
C GLU A 66 -16.13 9.01 4.36
N GLY A 67 -16.95 9.01 5.42
CA GLY A 67 -16.93 7.93 6.41
C GLY A 67 -17.34 6.56 5.84
N GLY A 68 -18.08 6.54 4.73
CA GLY A 68 -18.39 5.33 3.97
C GLY A 68 -17.24 4.91 3.04
N ALA A 69 -16.53 5.87 2.44
CA ALA A 69 -15.35 5.62 1.62
C ALA A 69 -14.19 5.05 2.44
N ASP A 70 -13.89 5.63 3.61
CA ASP A 70 -12.85 5.13 4.52
C ASP A 70 -13.12 3.68 4.99
N LYS A 71 -14.38 3.33 5.26
CA LYS A 71 -14.75 1.95 5.59
C LYS A 71 -14.47 0.98 4.44
N LYS A 72 -14.80 1.37 3.20
CA LYS A 72 -14.49 0.55 2.02
C LYS A 72 -12.98 0.41 1.80
N LEU A 73 -12.21 1.46 2.06
CA LEU A 73 -10.74 1.40 2.02
C LEU A 73 -10.20 0.45 3.09
N THR A 74 -10.79 0.45 4.30
CA THR A 74 -10.44 -0.49 5.37
C THR A 74 -10.74 -1.93 4.95
N GLU A 75 -11.94 -2.20 4.39
CA GLU A 75 -12.30 -3.52 3.86
C GLU A 75 -11.31 -3.95 2.76
N LEU A 76 -10.92 -3.04 1.87
CA LEU A 76 -9.94 -3.32 0.82
C LEU A 76 -8.55 -3.65 1.41
N ALA A 77 -8.09 -2.88 2.41
CA ALA A 77 -6.82 -3.12 3.09
C ALA A 77 -6.76 -4.52 3.72
N GLU A 78 -7.85 -4.96 4.35
CA GLU A 78 -7.96 -6.30 4.94
C GLU A 78 -7.83 -7.40 3.88
N THR A 79 -8.30 -7.15 2.64
CA THR A 79 -8.12 -8.10 1.52
C THR A 79 -6.73 -8.09 0.92
N VAL A 80 -6.08 -6.92 0.79
CA VAL A 80 -4.75 -6.80 0.16
C VAL A 80 -3.66 -7.45 1.02
N ILE A 81 -3.73 -7.27 2.35
CA ILE A 81 -2.76 -7.86 3.28
C ILE A 81 -2.84 -9.39 3.29
N ASN A 82 -4.00 -9.97 2.95
CA ASN A 82 -4.25 -11.40 3.03
C ASN A 82 -3.74 -12.21 1.81
N VAL A 83 -3.17 -11.56 0.79
CA VAL A 83 -2.79 -12.24 -0.48
C VAL A 83 -1.27 -12.29 -0.70
N GLY A 84 -0.44 -11.61 0.11
CA GLY A 84 1.01 -11.53 -0.11
C GLY A 84 1.91 -11.80 1.09
N ALA A 85 1.38 -11.95 2.30
CA ALA A 85 2.20 -12.14 3.51
C ALA A 85 2.75 -13.57 3.68
N GLU A 86 2.26 -14.56 2.90
CA GLU A 86 2.78 -15.94 2.95
C GLU A 86 3.93 -16.19 1.97
N ASP A 87 4.14 -15.34 0.96
CA ASP A 87 5.09 -15.61 -0.14
C ASP A 87 6.39 -14.78 -0.03
N GLY A 88 6.86 -14.61 1.21
CA GLY A 88 8.26 -14.25 1.49
C GLY A 88 9.19 -15.42 1.15
N GLY A 89 9.18 -15.84 -0.11
CA GLY A 89 10.03 -16.88 -0.66
C GLY A 89 11.47 -16.40 -0.70
N GLU A 90 12.29 -17.07 0.11
CA GLU A 90 13.74 -17.02 0.09
C GLU A 90 14.25 -17.19 -1.36
N GLU A 91 14.87 -16.15 -1.94
CA GLU A 91 15.69 -16.36 -3.13
C GLU A 91 16.94 -17.13 -2.72
N GLU A 92 16.90 -18.46 -2.85
CA GLU A 92 18.10 -19.30 -2.81
C GLU A 92 19.03 -18.88 -3.96
N GLY A 93 20.17 -18.30 -3.58
CA GLY A 93 21.24 -17.97 -4.51
C GLY A 93 21.78 -19.21 -5.21
N GLU A 94 21.62 -19.28 -6.52
CA GLU A 94 22.28 -20.27 -7.37
C GLU A 94 23.77 -19.90 -7.51
N GLU A 95 24.61 -20.36 -6.58
CA GLU A 95 26.08 -20.30 -6.74
C GLU A 95 26.60 -21.42 -7.64
N ALA A 96 27.32 -20.99 -8.68
CA ALA A 96 27.89 -21.82 -9.73
C ALA A 96 29.12 -22.65 -9.29
N ALA A 97 29.09 -23.95 -9.65
CA ALA A 97 30.19 -24.89 -9.96
C ALA A 97 31.35 -25.13 -8.96
N PRO A 98 31.95 -26.33 -9.01
CA PRO A 98 33.24 -26.35 -9.70
C PRO A 98 33.40 -27.51 -10.68
N SER A 99 33.88 -27.18 -11.88
CA SER A 99 34.59 -28.12 -12.73
C SER A 99 36.01 -28.29 -12.20
N ASN A 100 36.47 -29.53 -12.01
CA ASN A 100 37.91 -29.75 -11.88
C ASN A 100 38.35 -31.13 -12.40
N GLY A 101 39.09 -31.10 -13.51
CA GLY A 101 40.37 -31.81 -13.63
C GLY A 101 40.35 -33.32 -13.83
N ARG A 102 40.06 -33.80 -15.05
CA ARG A 102 40.58 -35.10 -15.51
C ARG A 102 42.05 -34.94 -15.92
N ALA A 103 42.96 -35.45 -15.09
CA ALA A 103 44.36 -35.64 -15.44
C ALA A 103 44.79 -37.07 -15.07
N GLU A 104 44.86 -37.97 -16.07
CA GLU A 104 45.79 -39.10 -16.06
C GLU A 104 47.10 -38.60 -16.70
N PRO A 105 48.33 -39.04 -16.30
CA PRO A 105 48.77 -40.36 -16.79
C PRO A 105 49.94 -41.09 -16.05
N LYS A 106 50.13 -42.35 -16.49
CA LYS A 106 51.35 -43.19 -16.50
C LYS A 106 51.73 -44.00 -15.26
N THR A 107 51.39 -45.30 -15.30
CA THR A 107 52.17 -46.34 -14.61
C THR A 107 53.09 -47.04 -15.60
N GLY A 108 54.40 -46.96 -15.33
CA GLY A 108 55.44 -47.67 -16.05
C GLY A 108 55.74 -49.03 -15.42
N ARG A 109 55.52 -50.09 -16.20
CA ARG A 109 56.34 -51.30 -16.44
C ARG A 109 57.20 -51.85 -15.28
N LYS A 110 56.98 -53.13 -14.92
CA LYS A 110 57.98 -54.24 -14.97
C LYS A 110 57.43 -55.53 -14.35
N LYS A 111 57.30 -56.59 -15.16
CA LYS A 111 58.07 -57.83 -15.04
C LYS A 111 58.35 -58.35 -16.44
#